data_AF-H0ECI2-F1
#
_entry.id   AF-H0ECI2-F1
#
_cell.length_a   1.000
_cell.length_b   1.000
_cell.length_c   1.000
_cell.angle_alpha   90.00
_cell.angle_beta   90.00
_cell.angle_gamma   90.00
#
_symmetry.space_group_name_H-M   'P 1'
#
loop_
_entity.id
_entity.type
_entity.pdbx_description
1 polymer ?
#
loop_
_entity_poly.entity_id
_entity_poly.type
_entity_poly.pdbx_seq_one_letter_code
_entity_poly.pdbx_strand_id
1 'polypeptide(L)'
;MDSYIGPELDKRFREHRASPPDSKKNKAIIDLLLQAYSPNSEATPNQEETMDPEFRLFAIRQIRMFVFAGHDSTSSAITYCFHLLSRHPKALQRLRAEHDETYGMDISSVASKLLANPALANGLLYTTAVIKEALRLFPPASSSRQGTTGVEITDDRGMVCPTEGAVVWVNHQAMHRAPKYWVRPDDFLPERWLELYWAGLGYDGVANRFESYG
;
A
#
# COMPACT_ATOMS: atom_id res chain seq x y z
N MET A 1 -5.56 -12.89 18.00
CA MET A 1 -4.85 -11.61 17.79
C MET A 1 -5.17 -10.63 18.91
N ASP A 2 -6.44 -10.47 19.26
CA ASP A 2 -6.90 -9.60 20.36
C ASP A 2 -6.26 -9.95 21.72
N SER A 3 -6.01 -11.25 21.95
CA SER A 3 -5.29 -11.79 23.12
C SER A 3 -3.83 -11.33 23.25
N TYR A 4 -3.22 -10.80 22.17
CA TYR A 4 -1.86 -10.28 22.17
C TYR A 4 -1.84 -8.75 22.10
N ILE A 5 -2.73 -8.16 21.29
CA ILE A 5 -2.82 -6.69 21.13
C ILE A 5 -3.30 -6.04 22.43
N GLY A 6 -4.31 -6.61 23.09
CA GLY A 6 -4.86 -6.05 24.33
C GLY A 6 -3.80 -5.91 25.43
N PRO A 7 -3.11 -6.99 25.84
CA PRO A 7 -2.07 -6.91 26.85
C PRO A 7 -0.91 -5.97 26.51
N GLU A 8 -0.47 -5.91 25.26
CA GLU A 8 0.59 -4.98 24.84
C GLU A 8 0.10 -3.53 24.87
N LEU A 9 -1.15 -3.26 24.46
CA LEU A 9 -1.76 -1.94 24.57
C LEU A 9 -1.87 -1.49 26.04
N ASP A 10 -2.31 -2.38 26.93
CA ASP A 10 -2.43 -2.11 28.37
C ASP A 10 -1.07 -1.84 29.02
N LYS A 11 -0.03 -2.57 28.58
CA LYS A 11 1.36 -2.32 28.98
C LYS A 11 1.85 -0.95 28.49
N ARG A 12 1.69 -0.64 27.20
CA ARG A 12 2.11 0.63 26.60
C ARG A 12 1.39 1.83 27.18
N PHE A 13 0.12 1.69 27.56
CA PHE A 13 -0.63 2.73 28.25
C PHE A 13 -0.02 3.08 29.61
N ARG A 14 0.35 2.07 30.41
CA ARG A 14 1.02 2.28 31.69
C ARG A 14 2.38 2.96 31.52
N GLU A 15 3.17 2.52 30.53
CA GLU A 15 4.46 3.13 30.20
C GLU A 15 4.30 4.59 29.76
N HIS A 16 3.33 4.87 28.88
CA HIS A 16 3.02 6.21 28.38
C HIS A 16 2.62 7.17 29.50
N ARG A 17 1.88 6.69 30.51
CA ARG A 17 1.46 7.50 31.66
C ARG A 17 2.59 7.72 32.67
N ALA A 18 3.42 6.71 32.89
CA ALA A 18 4.55 6.78 33.83
C ALA A 18 5.71 7.65 33.30
N SER A 19 5.95 7.61 31.98
CA SER A 19 6.97 8.40 31.31
C SER A 19 6.51 8.68 29.88
N PRO A 20 5.89 9.84 29.62
CA PRO A 20 5.43 10.20 28.30
C PRO A 20 6.60 10.14 27.32
N PRO A 21 6.54 9.27 26.28
CA PRO A 21 7.64 9.15 25.32
C PRO A 21 7.83 10.48 24.60
N ASP A 22 9.10 10.82 24.32
CA ASP A 22 9.45 11.94 23.46
C ASP A 22 8.68 11.81 22.13
N SER A 23 7.76 12.74 21.88
CA SER A 23 6.85 12.72 20.72
C SER A 23 7.60 12.72 19.39
N LYS A 24 8.90 13.09 19.40
CA LYS A 24 9.77 13.03 18.22
C LYS A 24 10.36 11.64 17.96
N LYS A 25 10.38 10.73 18.95
CA LYS A 25 11.12 9.46 18.88
C LYS A 25 10.26 8.22 18.64
N ASN A 26 9.03 8.15 19.16
CA ASN A 26 8.18 6.97 18.99
C ASN A 26 6.99 7.24 18.07
N LYS A 27 7.02 6.60 16.90
CA LYS A 27 5.98 6.70 15.85
C LYS A 27 5.22 5.39 15.63
N ALA A 28 5.30 4.45 16.58
CA ALA A 28 4.52 3.23 16.48
C ALA A 28 3.03 3.54 16.64
N ILE A 29 2.17 2.80 15.94
CA ILE A 29 0.74 3.10 15.89
C ILE A 29 0.05 3.06 17.26
N ILE A 30 0.52 2.18 18.15
CA ILE A 30 0.03 2.10 19.54
C ILE A 30 0.33 3.42 20.25
N ASP A 31 1.56 3.92 20.14
CA ASP A 31 1.97 5.16 20.80
C ASP A 31 1.22 6.38 20.22
N LEU A 32 0.97 6.40 18.91
CA LEU A 32 0.19 7.46 18.25
C LEU A 32 -1.28 7.47 18.71
N LEU A 33 -1.91 6.30 18.84
CA LEU A 33 -3.28 6.19 19.37
C LEU A 33 -3.36 6.65 20.82
N LEU A 34 -2.36 6.29 21.64
CA LEU A 34 -2.29 6.71 23.04
C LEU A 34 -2.02 8.22 23.18
N GLN A 35 -1.22 8.82 22.30
CA GLN A 35 -1.02 10.28 22.28
C GLN A 35 -2.29 11.04 21.87
N ALA A 36 -3.08 10.49 20.94
CA ALA A 36 -4.34 11.06 20.52
C ALA A 36 -5.47 10.88 21.57
N TYR A 37 -5.28 9.97 22.53
CA TYR A 37 -6.22 9.72 23.61
C TYR A 37 -6.15 10.85 24.66
N SER A 38 -7.17 11.72 24.68
CA SER A 38 -7.37 12.69 25.75
C SER A 38 -8.49 12.17 26.66
N PRO A 39 -8.20 11.74 27.90
CA PRO A 39 -9.25 11.38 28.83
C PRO A 39 -10.13 12.60 29.13
N ASN A 40 -11.44 12.40 29.26
CA ASN A 40 -12.38 13.47 29.62
C ASN A 40 -11.96 14.11 30.95
N SER A 41 -11.92 15.44 30.97
CA SER A 41 -11.41 16.28 32.07
C SER A 41 -12.27 16.25 33.37
N GLU A 42 -13.27 15.37 33.44
CA GLU A 42 -14.22 15.24 34.56
C GLU A 42 -13.97 14.00 35.44
N ALA A 43 -12.92 13.21 35.17
CA ALA A 43 -12.62 12.01 35.95
C ALA A 43 -12.03 12.34 37.33
N THR A 44 -12.64 11.80 38.39
CA THR A 44 -12.13 11.90 39.77
C THR A 44 -10.78 11.19 39.95
N PRO A 45 -9.90 11.67 40.86
CA PRO A 45 -8.49 11.24 40.98
C PRO A 45 -8.25 9.75 41.21
N ASN A 46 -9.25 8.99 41.66
CA ASN A 46 -9.15 7.56 41.96
C ASN A 46 -9.63 6.62 40.84
N GLN A 47 -10.14 7.13 39.72
CA GLN A 47 -10.56 6.31 38.56
C GLN A 47 -9.49 6.23 37.44
N GLU A 48 -8.34 6.87 37.64
CA GLU A 48 -7.37 7.14 36.57
C GLU A 48 -6.40 5.99 36.21
N GLU A 49 -6.46 4.83 36.85
CA GLU A 49 -5.54 3.72 36.53
C GLU A 49 -5.88 2.97 35.24
N THR A 50 -7.15 2.94 34.84
CA THR A 50 -7.61 2.08 33.75
C THR A 50 -8.03 2.87 32.52
N MET A 51 -7.61 2.42 31.35
CA MET A 51 -8.02 2.96 30.05
C MET A 51 -9.54 2.85 29.86
N ASP A 52 -10.17 3.84 29.23
CA ASP A 52 -11.58 3.77 28.87
C ASP A 52 -11.87 2.50 28.05
N PRO A 53 -12.86 1.67 28.44
CA PRO A 53 -13.12 0.39 27.79
C PRO A 53 -13.50 0.50 26.30
N GLU A 54 -14.26 1.55 25.93
CA GLU A 54 -14.67 1.76 24.54
C GLU A 54 -13.48 2.16 23.68
N PHE A 55 -12.66 3.08 24.15
CA PHE A 55 -11.40 3.44 23.49
C PHE A 55 -10.47 2.23 23.38
N ARG A 56 -10.32 1.43 24.44
CA ARG A 56 -9.49 0.23 24.42
C ARG A 56 -9.94 -0.75 23.34
N LEU A 57 -11.25 -1.01 23.26
CA LEU A 57 -11.81 -1.90 22.24
C LEU A 57 -11.62 -1.33 20.82
N PHE A 58 -11.83 -0.03 20.66
CA PHE A 58 -11.56 0.67 19.39
C PHE A 58 -10.09 0.54 18.98
N ALA A 59 -9.15 0.86 19.89
CA ALA A 59 -7.72 0.79 19.63
C ALA A 59 -7.28 -0.61 19.22
N ILE A 60 -7.72 -1.66 19.94
CA ILE A 60 -7.43 -3.06 19.58
C ILE A 60 -7.89 -3.37 18.16
N ARG A 61 -9.12 -2.97 17.81
CA ARG A 61 -9.70 -3.20 16.47
C ARG A 61 -8.92 -2.49 15.38
N GLN A 62 -8.54 -1.23 15.60
CA GLN A 62 -7.74 -0.46 14.65
C GLN A 62 -6.36 -1.07 14.46
N ILE A 63 -5.62 -1.32 15.55
CA ILE A 63 -4.29 -1.94 15.50
C ILE A 63 -4.33 -3.26 14.72
N ARG A 64 -5.35 -4.09 14.99
CA ARG A 64 -5.55 -5.35 14.25
C ARG A 64 -5.76 -5.12 12.76
N MET A 65 -6.59 -4.14 12.39
CA MET A 65 -6.84 -3.81 10.99
C MET A 65 -5.55 -3.39 10.28
N PHE A 66 -4.72 -2.54 10.90
CA PHE A 66 -3.46 -2.10 10.32
C PHE A 66 -2.46 -3.25 10.09
N VAL A 67 -2.34 -4.15 11.07
CA VAL A 67 -1.47 -5.34 10.91
C VAL A 67 -1.98 -6.23 9.79
N PHE A 68 -3.28 -6.50 9.75
CA PHE A 68 -3.88 -7.33 8.70
C PHE A 68 -3.70 -6.72 7.30
N ALA A 69 -4.08 -5.46 7.13
CA ALA A 69 -4.01 -4.77 5.83
C ALA A 69 -2.58 -4.67 5.31
N GLY A 70 -1.61 -4.41 6.20
CA GLY A 70 -0.19 -4.31 5.85
C GLY A 70 0.50 -5.65 5.60
N HIS A 71 -0.01 -6.75 6.15
CA HIS A 71 0.61 -8.06 6.05
C HIS A 71 0.27 -8.79 4.75
N ASP A 72 -1.01 -9.07 4.51
CA ASP A 72 -1.44 -9.95 3.41
C ASP A 72 -1.20 -9.32 2.04
N SER A 73 -1.42 -8.01 1.93
CA SER A 73 -1.21 -7.28 0.67
C SER A 73 0.28 -7.16 0.31
N THR A 74 1.12 -6.80 1.28
CA THR A 74 2.58 -6.64 1.08
C THR A 74 3.26 -7.97 0.81
N SER A 75 2.92 -9.02 1.57
CA SER A 75 3.49 -10.35 1.35
C SER A 75 3.16 -10.88 -0.05
N SER A 76 1.91 -10.74 -0.48
CA SER A 76 1.49 -11.10 -1.84
C SER A 76 2.27 -10.33 -2.91
N ALA A 77 2.42 -9.00 -2.75
CA ALA A 77 3.19 -8.17 -3.68
C ALA A 77 4.66 -8.62 -3.78
N ILE A 78 5.31 -8.90 -2.64
CA ILE A 78 6.69 -9.41 -2.60
C ILE A 78 6.79 -10.78 -3.31
N THR A 79 5.86 -11.69 -3.03
CA THR A 79 5.82 -13.02 -3.65
C THR A 79 5.73 -12.92 -5.18
N TYR A 80 4.84 -12.08 -5.70
CA TYR A 80 4.69 -11.92 -7.15
C TYR A 80 5.87 -11.20 -7.79
N CYS A 81 6.50 -10.24 -7.11
CA CYS A 81 7.77 -9.65 -7.56
C CYS A 81 8.84 -10.73 -7.74
N PHE A 82 9.05 -11.59 -6.74
CA PHE A 82 10.03 -12.68 -6.84
C PHE A 82 9.65 -13.69 -7.93
N HIS A 83 8.38 -14.08 -8.03
CA HIS A 83 7.90 -14.97 -9.08
C HIS A 83 8.22 -14.41 -10.48
N LEU A 84 7.88 -13.15 -10.72
CA LEU A 84 8.12 -12.49 -12.00
C LEU A 84 9.61 -12.36 -12.30
N LEU A 85 10.42 -11.89 -11.35
CA LEU A 85 11.87 -11.74 -11.52
C LEU A 85 12.57 -13.07 -11.79
N SER A 86 12.15 -14.17 -11.14
CA SER A 86 12.70 -15.50 -11.39
C SER A 86 12.48 -15.99 -12.84
N ARG A 87 11.41 -15.51 -13.49
CA ARG A 87 11.07 -15.82 -14.87
C ARG A 87 11.64 -14.83 -15.89
N HIS A 88 12.19 -13.70 -15.42
CA HIS A 88 12.71 -12.62 -16.28
C HIS A 88 14.14 -12.23 -15.85
N PRO A 89 15.16 -13.06 -16.18
CA PRO A 89 16.54 -12.85 -15.73
C PRO A 89 17.13 -11.49 -16.11
N LYS A 90 16.76 -10.94 -17.28
CA LYS A 90 17.19 -9.61 -17.73
C LYS A 90 16.68 -8.50 -16.80
N ALA A 91 15.41 -8.60 -16.37
CA ALA A 91 14.83 -7.66 -15.43
C ALA A 91 15.50 -7.78 -14.04
N LEU A 92 15.77 -9.01 -13.59
CA LEU A 92 16.50 -9.23 -12.35
C LEU A 92 17.93 -8.65 -12.39
N GLN A 93 18.65 -8.84 -13.49
CA GLN A 93 19.99 -8.28 -13.67
C GLN A 93 19.97 -6.75 -13.61
N ARG A 94 19.01 -6.13 -14.31
CA ARG A 94 18.84 -4.67 -14.30
C ARG A 94 18.50 -4.13 -12.91
N LEU A 95 17.62 -4.81 -12.17
CA LEU A 95 17.28 -4.45 -10.80
C LEU A 95 18.51 -4.53 -9.88
N ARG A 96 19.31 -5.59 -9.99
CA ARG A 96 20.56 -5.71 -9.22
C ARG A 96 21.56 -4.60 -9.55
N ALA A 97 21.73 -4.28 -10.83
CA ALA A 97 22.60 -3.19 -11.24
C ALA A 97 22.18 -1.83 -10.64
N GLU A 98 20.87 -1.53 -10.63
CA GLU A 98 20.35 -0.32 -9.97
C GLU A 98 20.67 -0.29 -8.47
N HIS A 99 20.54 -1.43 -7.79
CA HIS A 99 20.89 -1.54 -6.37
C HIS A 99 22.40 -1.39 -6.13
N ASP A 100 23.24 -1.97 -6.98
CA ASP A 100 24.70 -1.85 -6.90
C ASP A 100 25.15 -0.40 -7.15
N GLU A 101 24.51 0.31 -8.08
CA GLU A 101 24.75 1.75 -8.34
C GLU A 101 24.32 2.63 -7.17
N THR A 102 23.17 2.33 -6.56
CA THR A 102 22.58 3.15 -5.48
C THR A 102 23.27 2.91 -4.13
N TYR A 103 23.57 1.65 -3.81
CA TYR A 103 24.06 1.25 -2.49
C TYR A 103 25.50 0.75 -2.48
N GLY A 104 26.12 0.55 -3.63
CA GLY A 104 27.42 -0.13 -3.75
C GLY A 104 27.29 -1.65 -3.61
N MET A 105 28.38 -2.35 -3.91
CA MET A 105 28.40 -3.83 -3.95
C MET A 105 28.47 -4.48 -2.55
N ASP A 106 28.78 -3.72 -1.49
CA ASP A 106 28.84 -4.24 -0.13
C ASP A 106 27.46 -4.23 0.54
N ILE A 107 26.82 -5.40 0.50
CA ILE A 107 25.50 -5.67 1.10
C ILE A 107 25.47 -5.34 2.60
N SER A 108 26.56 -5.55 3.33
CA SER A 108 26.60 -5.33 4.78
C SER A 108 26.42 -3.86 5.15
N SER A 109 26.80 -2.94 4.24
CA SER A 109 26.67 -1.50 4.44
C SER A 109 25.27 -0.94 4.16
N VAL A 110 24.41 -1.69 3.47
CA VAL A 110 23.11 -1.20 2.94
C VAL A 110 22.19 -0.74 4.07
N ALA A 111 22.07 -1.52 5.13
CA ALA A 111 21.19 -1.19 6.26
C ALA A 111 21.60 0.13 6.93
N SER A 112 22.89 0.33 7.17
CA SER A 112 23.43 1.56 7.75
C SER A 112 23.20 2.77 6.83
N LYS A 113 23.35 2.59 5.51
CA LYS A 113 23.10 3.66 4.53
C LYS A 113 21.61 4.06 4.50
N LEU A 114 20.70 3.09 4.52
CA LEU A 114 19.26 3.37 4.55
C LEU A 114 18.83 4.04 5.86
N LEU A 115 19.41 3.65 7.00
CA LEU A 115 19.15 4.32 8.27
C LEU A 115 19.65 5.77 8.27
N ALA A 116 20.82 6.02 7.68
CA ALA A 116 21.40 7.36 7.58
C ALA A 116 20.65 8.25 6.57
N ASN A 117 20.19 7.68 5.46
CA ASN A 117 19.46 8.39 4.42
C ASN A 117 18.37 7.50 3.78
N PRO A 118 17.16 7.45 4.37
CA PRO A 118 16.04 6.67 3.82
C PRO A 118 15.62 7.11 2.41
N ALA A 119 15.91 8.36 2.02
CA ALA A 119 15.55 8.88 0.71
C ALA A 119 16.35 8.23 -0.44
N LEU A 120 17.44 7.49 -0.14
CA LEU A 120 18.14 6.69 -1.15
C LEU A 120 17.21 5.70 -1.85
N ALA A 121 16.23 5.14 -1.13
CA ALA A 121 15.26 4.21 -1.71
C ALA A 121 14.41 4.85 -2.82
N ASN A 122 14.24 6.18 -2.81
CA ASN A 122 13.49 6.90 -3.84
C ASN A 122 14.22 6.89 -5.20
N GLY A 123 15.53 6.62 -5.21
CA GLY A 123 16.33 6.49 -6.43
C GLY A 123 16.14 5.17 -7.18
N LEU A 124 15.49 4.18 -6.55
CA LEU A 124 15.26 2.85 -7.15
C LEU A 124 14.05 2.85 -8.10
N LEU A 125 14.15 3.61 -9.19
CA LEU A 125 13.08 3.83 -10.15
C LEU A 125 12.64 2.53 -10.85
N TYR A 126 13.60 1.69 -11.25
CA TYR A 126 13.35 0.41 -11.89
C TYR A 126 12.77 -0.61 -10.92
N THR A 127 13.25 -0.66 -9.68
CA THR A 127 12.65 -1.48 -8.62
C THR A 127 11.21 -1.08 -8.36
N THR A 128 10.94 0.24 -8.29
CA THR A 128 9.57 0.77 -8.18
C THR A 128 8.71 0.37 -9.37
N ALA A 129 9.27 0.40 -10.58
CA ALA A 129 8.59 -0.03 -11.80
C ALA A 129 8.26 -1.53 -11.79
N VAL A 130 9.17 -2.37 -11.29
CA VAL A 130 8.94 -3.82 -11.09
C VAL A 130 7.78 -4.05 -10.11
N ILE A 131 7.77 -3.35 -8.97
CA ILE A 131 6.69 -3.46 -7.97
C ILE A 131 5.35 -3.04 -8.59
N LYS A 132 5.31 -1.90 -9.29
CA LYS A 132 4.09 -1.42 -9.96
C LYS A 132 3.59 -2.41 -11.01
N GLU A 133 4.48 -2.99 -11.81
CA GLU A 133 4.10 -3.97 -12.84
C GLU A 133 3.62 -5.29 -12.23
N ALA A 134 4.22 -5.73 -11.12
CA ALA A 134 3.74 -6.90 -10.38
C ALA A 134 2.33 -6.65 -9.82
N LEU A 135 2.08 -5.49 -9.21
CA LEU A 135 0.76 -5.10 -8.70
C LEU A 135 -0.28 -4.92 -9.81
N ARG A 136 0.15 -4.53 -11.02
CA ARG A 136 -0.74 -4.48 -12.20
C ARG A 136 -1.19 -5.89 -12.59
N LEU A 137 -0.24 -6.82 -12.74
CA LEU A 137 -0.51 -8.19 -13.20
C LEU A 137 -1.21 -9.05 -12.14
N PHE A 138 -0.90 -8.80 -10.86
CA PHE A 138 -1.35 -9.55 -9.69
C PHE A 138 -1.77 -8.58 -8.56
N PRO A 139 -2.89 -7.85 -8.71
CA PRO A 139 -3.36 -6.95 -7.67
C PRO A 139 -3.77 -7.76 -6.42
N PRO A 140 -3.23 -7.46 -5.23
CA PRO A 140 -3.44 -8.28 -4.04
C PRO A 140 -4.83 -8.10 -3.41
N ALA A 141 -5.52 -7.01 -3.75
CA ALA A 141 -6.84 -6.70 -3.21
C ALA A 141 -7.68 -5.97 -4.25
N SER A 142 -8.99 -5.99 -4.00
CA SER A 142 -9.97 -5.18 -4.70
C SER A 142 -10.98 -4.65 -3.69
N SER A 143 -11.76 -3.65 -4.10
CA SER A 143 -12.79 -3.04 -3.27
C SER A 143 -14.18 -3.26 -3.87
N SER A 144 -15.12 -3.54 -2.98
CA SER A 144 -16.55 -3.56 -3.30
C SER A 144 -17.28 -2.50 -2.47
N ARG A 145 -18.42 -2.04 -2.99
CA ARG A 145 -19.31 -1.09 -2.33
C ARG A 145 -20.74 -1.58 -2.48
N GLN A 146 -21.52 -1.47 -1.40
CA GLN A 146 -22.96 -1.62 -1.50
C GLN A 146 -23.49 -0.42 -2.30
N GLY A 147 -24.24 -0.69 -3.36
CA GLY A 147 -24.89 0.36 -4.12
C GLY A 147 -25.96 1.06 -3.30
N THR A 148 -26.18 2.32 -3.63
CA THR A 148 -27.05 3.24 -2.87
C THR A 148 -28.18 3.70 -3.76
N THR A 149 -29.38 3.85 -3.19
CA THR A 149 -30.54 4.43 -3.89
C THR A 149 -30.17 5.77 -4.53
N GLY A 150 -30.54 5.95 -5.81
CA GLY A 150 -30.25 7.16 -6.57
C GLY A 150 -28.81 7.30 -7.09
N VAL A 151 -27.95 6.29 -6.88
CA VAL A 151 -26.61 6.23 -7.51
C VAL A 151 -26.64 5.28 -8.70
N GLU A 152 -26.15 5.76 -9.84
CA GLU A 152 -26.15 5.05 -11.11
C GLU A 152 -24.73 5.01 -11.71
N ILE A 153 -24.46 3.97 -12.50
CA ILE A 153 -23.22 3.83 -13.28
C ILE A 153 -23.62 3.79 -14.75
N THR A 154 -22.96 4.58 -15.58
CA THR A 154 -23.18 4.58 -17.04
C THR A 154 -21.99 3.91 -17.73
N ASP A 155 -22.24 2.96 -18.62
CA ASP A 155 -21.18 2.34 -19.42
C ASP A 155 -20.76 3.22 -20.62
N ASP A 156 -19.77 2.76 -21.39
CA ASP A 156 -19.26 3.50 -22.55
C ASP A 156 -20.24 3.56 -23.74
N ARG A 157 -21.38 2.86 -23.66
CA ARG A 157 -22.47 2.87 -24.64
C ARG A 157 -23.66 3.72 -24.18
N GLY A 158 -23.57 4.35 -23.01
CA GLY A 158 -24.65 5.15 -22.44
C GLY A 158 -25.71 4.34 -21.69
N MET A 159 -25.49 3.04 -21.44
CA MET A 159 -26.41 2.24 -20.64
C MET A 159 -26.29 2.61 -19.17
N VAL A 160 -27.40 3.02 -18.58
CA VAL A 160 -27.49 3.41 -17.17
C VAL A 160 -27.89 2.20 -16.32
N CYS A 161 -27.07 1.89 -15.32
CA CYS A 161 -27.28 0.82 -14.37
C CYS A 161 -27.48 1.39 -12.97
N PRO A 162 -28.68 1.29 -12.38
CA PRO A 162 -28.90 1.62 -10.98
C PRO A 162 -28.05 0.71 -10.09
N THR A 163 -27.43 1.28 -9.06
CA THR A 163 -26.62 0.50 -8.11
C THR A 163 -27.44 -0.05 -6.95
N GLU A 164 -28.65 0.44 -6.74
CA GLU A 164 -29.54 -0.01 -5.66
C GLU A 164 -29.76 -1.52 -5.69
N GLY A 165 -29.60 -2.17 -4.53
CA GLY A 165 -29.71 -3.63 -4.40
C GLY A 165 -28.52 -4.43 -4.96
N ALA A 166 -27.53 -3.78 -5.57
CA ALA A 166 -26.33 -4.42 -6.12
C ALA A 166 -25.09 -4.17 -5.26
N VAL A 167 -24.11 -5.08 -5.36
CA VAL A 167 -22.74 -4.84 -4.91
C VAL A 167 -21.90 -4.45 -6.12
N VAL A 168 -21.37 -3.23 -6.09
CA VAL A 168 -20.46 -2.72 -7.13
C VAL A 168 -19.05 -3.20 -6.78
N TRP A 169 -18.42 -3.92 -7.69
CA TRP A 169 -17.08 -4.48 -7.49
C TRP A 169 -16.10 -3.98 -8.57
N VAL A 170 -14.96 -3.43 -8.13
CA VAL A 170 -13.89 -2.97 -9.03
C VAL A 170 -13.00 -4.13 -9.45
N ASN A 171 -13.17 -4.65 -10.66
CA ASN A 171 -12.34 -5.75 -11.14
C ASN A 171 -10.97 -5.26 -11.66
N HIS A 172 -10.02 -5.00 -10.74
CA HIS A 172 -8.66 -4.59 -11.09
C HIS A 172 -7.98 -5.56 -12.05
N GLN A 173 -8.14 -6.88 -11.86
CA GLN A 173 -7.48 -7.88 -12.70
C GLN A 173 -7.92 -7.77 -14.17
N ALA A 174 -9.22 -7.61 -14.42
CA ALA A 174 -9.75 -7.41 -15.77
C ALA A 174 -9.33 -6.05 -16.34
N MET A 175 -9.46 -4.98 -15.56
CA MET A 175 -9.09 -3.62 -15.99
C MET A 175 -7.61 -3.51 -16.35
N HIS A 176 -6.74 -4.10 -15.53
CA HIS A 176 -5.29 -4.06 -15.70
C HIS A 176 -4.80 -4.95 -16.84
N ARG A 177 -5.63 -5.86 -17.37
CA ARG A 177 -5.31 -6.71 -18.52
C ARG A 177 -6.10 -6.37 -19.78
N ALA A 178 -6.94 -5.34 -19.74
CA ALA A 178 -7.71 -4.93 -20.90
C ALA A 178 -6.79 -4.37 -22.00
N PRO A 179 -6.75 -4.97 -23.21
CA PRO A 179 -5.92 -4.50 -24.32
C PRO A 179 -6.27 -3.08 -24.77
N LYS A 180 -7.51 -2.63 -24.50
CA LYS A 180 -7.98 -1.25 -24.74
C LYS A 180 -7.12 -0.21 -24.01
N TYR A 181 -6.59 -0.55 -22.83
CA TYR A 181 -5.82 0.37 -21.99
C TYR A 181 -4.34 0.00 -21.88
N TRP A 182 -3.98 -1.26 -22.14
CA TRP A 182 -2.63 -1.77 -21.91
C TRP A 182 -2.06 -2.45 -23.16
N VAL A 183 -0.98 -1.89 -23.71
CA VAL A 183 -0.19 -2.56 -24.75
C VAL A 183 0.53 -3.76 -24.14
N ARG A 184 0.37 -4.92 -24.78
CA ARG A 184 0.89 -6.23 -24.30
C ARG A 184 0.49 -6.45 -22.84
N PRO A 185 -0.82 -6.61 -22.57
CA PRO A 185 -1.36 -6.57 -21.21
C PRO A 185 -0.89 -7.72 -20.33
N ASP A 186 -0.64 -8.89 -20.91
CA ASP A 186 -0.23 -10.09 -20.16
C ASP A 186 1.30 -10.20 -19.99
N ASP A 187 2.08 -9.36 -20.68
CA ASP A 187 3.53 -9.34 -20.58
C ASP A 187 3.99 -8.59 -19.32
N PHE A 188 5.06 -9.09 -18.70
CA PHE A 188 5.77 -8.38 -17.63
C PHE A 188 6.73 -7.36 -18.22
N LEU A 189 6.33 -6.08 -18.20
CA LEU A 189 7.09 -4.98 -18.80
C LEU A 189 7.22 -3.82 -17.79
N PRO A 190 8.16 -3.91 -16.82
CA PRO A 190 8.44 -2.84 -15.87
C PRO A 190 8.68 -1.49 -16.56
N GLU A 191 9.30 -1.49 -17.74
CA GLU A 191 9.66 -0.29 -18.49
C GLU A 191 8.48 0.65 -18.74
N ARG A 192 7.23 0.17 -18.77
CA ARG A 192 6.05 1.04 -18.98
C ARG A 192 5.90 2.13 -17.91
N TRP A 193 6.51 1.94 -16.74
CA TRP A 193 6.43 2.86 -15.61
C TRP A 193 7.58 3.89 -15.61
N LEU A 194 8.44 3.87 -16.63
CA LEU A 194 9.56 4.78 -16.79
C LEU A 194 9.26 5.81 -17.89
N GLU A 195 9.57 7.08 -17.65
CA GLU A 195 9.33 8.17 -18.59
C GLU A 195 10.01 7.95 -19.96
N LEU A 196 11.22 7.39 -19.94
CA LEU A 196 12.00 7.10 -21.15
C LEU A 196 11.35 6.06 -22.08
N TYR A 197 10.49 5.18 -21.56
CA TYR A 197 9.76 4.23 -22.40
C TYR A 197 8.77 4.92 -23.33
N TRP A 198 8.13 5.98 -22.85
CA TRP A 198 7.18 6.78 -23.64
C TRP A 198 7.90 7.70 -24.62
N ALA A 199 9.07 8.22 -24.25
CA ALA A 199 9.93 8.97 -25.18
C ALA A 199 10.43 8.10 -26.35
N GLY A 200 10.80 6.83 -26.08
CA GLY A 200 11.27 5.88 -27.10
C GLY A 200 10.19 5.37 -28.05
N LEU A 201 8.90 5.48 -27.69
CA LEU A 201 7.76 5.13 -28.55
C LEU A 201 7.25 6.30 -29.41
N GLY A 202 7.81 7.50 -29.23
CA GLY A 202 7.30 8.74 -29.81
C GLY A 202 6.02 9.19 -29.09
N TYR A 203 6.03 10.43 -28.58
CA TYR A 203 4.88 11.02 -27.88
C TYR A 203 3.60 11.04 -28.75
N ASP A 204 3.76 11.06 -30.08
CA ASP A 204 2.68 11.07 -31.07
C ASP A 204 1.98 9.70 -31.25
N GLY A 205 2.58 8.60 -30.79
CA GLY A 205 2.03 7.25 -30.94
C GLY A 205 0.94 6.87 -29.93
N VAL A 206 0.85 7.62 -28.83
CA VAL A 206 -0.12 7.38 -27.75
C VAL A 206 -1.40 8.17 -27.96
N ALA A 207 -1.30 9.43 -28.41
CA ALA A 207 -2.46 10.26 -28.74
C ALA A 207 -3.28 9.68 -29.91
N ASN A 208 -2.62 9.21 -30.97
CA ASN A 208 -3.28 8.67 -32.16
C ASN A 208 -3.98 7.32 -31.96
N ARG A 209 -3.75 6.63 -30.83
CA ARG A 209 -4.36 5.32 -30.57
C ARG A 209 -5.68 5.39 -29.80
N PHE A 210 -6.01 6.54 -29.22
CA PHE A 210 -7.31 6.79 -28.58
C PHE A 210 -8.36 7.32 -29.57
N GLU A 211 -7.94 7.97 -30.67
CA GLU A 211 -8.86 8.49 -31.69
C GLU A 211 -9.34 7.42 -32.68
N SER A 212 -8.64 6.30 -32.83
CA SER A 212 -9.00 5.24 -33.79
C SER A 212 -10.08 4.26 -33.32
N TYR A 213 -10.72 4.52 -32.18
CA TYR A 213 -11.81 3.70 -31.61
C TYR A 213 -13.09 4.52 -31.36
N GLY A 214 -13.26 5.64 -32.08
CA GLY A 214 -14.53 6.36 -32.22
C GLY A 214 -15.39 5.81 -33.34
#